data_AF-A0A4Y2NP01-F1
#
_entry.id   AF-A0A4Y2NP01-F1
#
_cell.length_a   1.000
_cell.length_b   1.000
_cell.length_c   1.000
_cell.angle_alpha   90.00
_cell.angle_beta   90.00
_cell.angle_gamma   90.00
#
_symmetry.space_group_name_H-M   'P 1'
#
loop_
_entity.id
_entity.type
_entity.pdbx_description
1 polymer ?
#
loop_
_entity_poly.entity_id
_entity_poly.type
_entity_poly.pdbx_seq_one_letter_code
_entity_poly.pdbx_strand_id
1 'polypeptide(L)'
;MHGRRASGEPLDGAVMESLKRKFSYTSSFLPWISEDLGTYSNQEKADMHFMYSLANGNALEAERLYRQRFPRRHMTDRKMFERLHQCLCETRSFVTGMHDTGRGRSVWTPKAVEDIRQRVEDRADISTQEISHAVNVPHSIVWRVLRDEGLHPYQVQKVQALIPINYAPRVEFARWFL
;
A
#
# COMPACT_ATOMS: atom_id res chain seq x y z
N MET A 1 -4.63 -25.10 -44.87
CA MET A 1 -3.17 -25.12 -44.66
C MET A 1 -2.67 -23.69 -44.75
N HIS A 2 -2.00 -23.05 -43.79
CA HIS A 2 -1.90 -23.17 -42.31
C HIS A 2 -1.79 -21.71 -41.79
N GLY A 3 -1.88 -21.35 -40.50
CA GLY A 3 -2.10 -22.03 -39.23
C GLY A 3 -1.83 -21.00 -38.12
N ARG A 4 -2.73 -20.83 -37.14
CA ARG A 4 -2.55 -19.81 -36.09
C ARG A 4 -1.36 -20.17 -35.20
N ARG A 5 -0.58 -19.17 -34.75
CA ARG A 5 0.21 -19.28 -33.51
C ARG A 5 -0.18 -18.17 -32.55
N ALA A 6 -0.79 -18.57 -31.44
CA ALA A 6 -0.75 -17.78 -30.23
C ALA A 6 0.60 -18.06 -29.54
N SER A 7 1.22 -17.04 -28.98
CA SER A 7 2.37 -17.17 -28.08
C SER A 7 2.27 -16.09 -27.00
N GLY A 8 1.24 -16.23 -26.17
CA GLY A 8 1.16 -15.53 -24.89
C GLY A 8 1.95 -16.29 -23.84
N GLU A 9 3.28 -16.27 -23.95
CA GLU A 9 4.17 -16.70 -22.87
C GLU A 9 4.04 -15.69 -21.72
N PRO A 10 3.63 -16.09 -20.49
CA PRO A 10 3.65 -15.20 -19.35
C PRO A 10 5.12 -14.96 -18.96
N LEU A 11 5.58 -13.72 -19.08
CA LEU A 11 6.94 -13.35 -18.69
C LEU A 11 7.18 -13.69 -17.22
N ASP A 12 8.23 -14.46 -16.98
CA ASP A 12 8.69 -14.94 -15.67
C ASP A 12 8.65 -13.83 -14.61
N GLY A 13 8.10 -14.15 -13.43
CA GLY A 13 8.02 -13.25 -12.29
C GLY A 13 9.39 -12.69 -11.88
N ALA A 14 10.47 -13.47 -12.03
CA ALA A 14 11.83 -12.98 -11.77
C ALA A 14 12.29 -11.91 -12.78
N VAL A 15 11.83 -11.97 -14.04
CA VAL A 15 12.08 -10.92 -15.04
C VAL A 15 11.30 -9.66 -14.70
N MET A 16 10.04 -9.79 -14.25
CA MET A 16 9.22 -8.67 -13.81
C MET A 16 9.79 -7.98 -12.57
N GLU A 17 10.25 -8.72 -11.56
CA GLU A 17 10.96 -8.14 -10.40
C GLU A 17 12.32 -7.54 -10.78
N SER A 18 13.05 -8.15 -11.71
CA SER A 18 14.31 -7.59 -12.23
C SER A 18 14.09 -6.29 -13.00
N LEU A 19 12.95 -6.13 -13.68
CA LEU A 19 12.56 -4.87 -14.30
C LEU A 19 12.18 -3.83 -13.23
N LYS A 20 11.30 -4.17 -12.27
CA LYS A 20 10.95 -3.27 -11.14
C LYS A 20 12.20 -2.75 -10.41
N ARG A 21 13.17 -3.63 -10.14
CA ARG A 21 14.44 -3.32 -9.47
C ARG A 21 15.42 -2.50 -10.32
N LYS A 22 15.32 -2.54 -11.65
CA LYS A 22 16.05 -1.64 -12.56
C LYS A 22 15.38 -0.26 -12.64
N PHE A 23 14.05 -0.21 -12.66
CA PHE A 23 13.29 1.05 -12.69
C PHE A 23 13.32 1.83 -11.37
N SER A 24 13.60 1.18 -10.24
CA SER A 24 13.67 1.83 -8.92
C SER A 24 14.92 2.70 -8.67
N TYR A 25 15.87 2.81 -9.61
CA TYR A 25 17.15 3.51 -9.38
C TYR A 25 17.44 4.70 -10.32
N THR A 26 16.65 4.93 -11.36
CA THR A 26 16.86 6.05 -12.32
C THR A 26 15.57 6.78 -12.70
N SER A 27 14.71 7.08 -11.74
CA SER A 27 13.61 8.03 -11.96
C SER A 27 13.47 9.05 -10.84
N SER A 28 14.35 10.05 -10.89
CA SER A 28 14.14 11.37 -10.27
C SER A 28 13.04 12.19 -10.98
N PHE A 29 12.26 11.58 -11.87
CA PHE A 29 11.42 12.25 -12.86
C PHE A 29 9.92 12.25 -12.55
N LEU A 30 9.47 11.61 -11.48
CA LEU A 30 8.03 11.33 -11.25
C LEU A 30 7.21 12.33 -10.39
N PRO A 31 7.74 13.16 -9.46
CA PRO A 31 6.88 13.99 -8.59
C PRO A 31 6.00 14.98 -9.37
N TRP A 32 6.62 15.75 -10.27
CA TRP A 32 6.02 16.77 -11.13
C TRP A 32 5.11 16.28 -12.26
N ILE A 33 5.01 14.96 -12.52
CA ILE A 33 4.12 14.43 -13.57
C ILE A 33 2.68 14.23 -13.04
N SER A 34 2.52 14.05 -11.73
CA SER A 34 1.30 13.51 -11.12
C SER A 34 0.24 14.54 -10.69
N GLU A 35 0.61 15.81 -10.48
CA GLU A 35 -0.28 16.82 -9.87
C GLU A 35 -1.49 17.16 -10.78
N ASP A 36 -1.26 17.36 -12.08
CA ASP A 36 -2.33 17.56 -13.09
C ASP A 36 -3.18 16.30 -13.35
N LEU A 37 -2.65 15.10 -13.05
CA LEU A 37 -3.34 13.82 -13.30
C LEU A 37 -4.42 13.50 -12.26
N GLY A 38 -4.47 14.21 -11.13
CA GLY A 38 -5.54 14.08 -10.14
C GLY A 38 -6.86 14.74 -10.57
N THR A 39 -6.79 15.77 -11.42
CA THR A 39 -7.92 16.65 -11.75
C THR A 39 -8.92 16.05 -12.75
N TYR A 40 -8.52 15.03 -13.49
CA TYR A 40 -9.31 14.43 -14.58
C TYR A 40 -9.78 13.02 -14.24
N SER A 41 -11.02 12.69 -14.61
CA SER A 41 -11.55 11.33 -14.49
C SER A 41 -10.78 10.34 -15.37
N ASN A 42 -10.70 9.07 -14.95
CA ASN A 42 -10.09 8.01 -15.76
C ASN A 42 -10.73 7.87 -17.15
N GLN A 43 -12.03 8.20 -17.29
CA GLN A 43 -12.68 8.23 -18.60
C GLN A 43 -12.16 9.38 -19.47
N GLU A 44 -11.92 10.55 -18.90
CA GLU A 44 -11.37 11.71 -19.61
C GLU A 44 -9.92 11.46 -20.04
N LYS A 45 -9.12 10.81 -19.18
CA LYS A 45 -7.76 10.35 -19.51
C LYS A 45 -7.75 9.36 -20.68
N ALA A 46 -8.69 8.42 -20.71
CA ALA A 46 -8.84 7.46 -21.81
C ALA A 46 -9.27 8.16 -23.12
N ASP A 47 -10.25 9.07 -23.04
CA ASP A 47 -10.66 9.90 -24.19
C ASP A 47 -9.49 10.75 -24.71
N MET A 48 -8.68 11.34 -23.83
CA MET A 48 -7.49 12.11 -24.22
C MET A 48 -6.45 11.24 -24.94
N HIS A 49 -6.10 10.07 -24.38
CA HIS A 49 -5.16 9.14 -25.01
C HIS A 49 -5.65 8.68 -26.38
N PHE A 50 -6.96 8.39 -26.52
CA PHE A 50 -7.55 8.04 -27.81
C PHE A 50 -7.39 9.13 -28.86
N MET A 51 -7.62 10.40 -28.49
CA MET A 51 -7.45 11.53 -29.42
C MET A 51 -5.97 11.80 -29.76
N TYR A 52 -5.04 11.52 -28.85
CA TYR A 52 -3.59 11.56 -29.12
C TYR A 52 -3.14 10.44 -30.08
N SER A 53 -3.70 9.24 -29.92
CA SER A 53 -3.49 8.14 -30.88
C SER A 53 -4.05 8.47 -32.26
N LEU A 54 -5.24 9.09 -32.36
CA LEU A 54 -5.79 9.57 -33.63
C LEU A 54 -4.94 10.66 -34.29
N ALA A 55 -4.31 11.54 -33.49
CA ALA A 55 -3.41 12.58 -33.96
C ALA A 55 -1.98 12.08 -34.29
N ASN A 56 -1.77 10.76 -34.32
CA ASN A 56 -0.47 10.12 -34.59
C ASN A 56 0.68 10.68 -33.72
N GLY A 57 0.40 10.94 -32.44
CA GLY A 57 1.37 11.49 -31.48
C GLY A 57 1.58 13.01 -31.54
N ASN A 58 0.78 13.75 -32.32
CA ASN A 58 0.83 15.22 -32.32
C ASN A 58 -0.11 15.81 -31.25
N ALA A 59 0.44 16.32 -30.16
CA ALA A 59 -0.33 16.87 -29.05
C ALA A 59 -1.16 18.13 -29.42
N LEU A 60 -0.74 18.94 -30.39
CA LEU A 60 -1.48 20.13 -30.84
C LEU A 60 -2.73 19.73 -31.63
N GLU A 61 -2.59 18.74 -32.52
CA GLU A 61 -3.72 18.23 -33.28
C GLU A 61 -4.67 17.39 -32.39
N ALA A 62 -4.12 16.64 -31.42
CA ALA A 62 -4.90 15.96 -30.38
C ALA A 62 -5.77 16.94 -29.57
N GLU A 63 -5.20 18.08 -29.15
CA GLU A 63 -5.93 19.14 -28.45
C GLU A 63 -7.06 19.72 -29.31
N ARG A 64 -6.78 20.02 -30.59
CA ARG A 64 -7.76 20.55 -31.54
C ARG A 64 -8.94 19.60 -31.71
N LEU A 65 -8.65 18.31 -31.96
CA LEU A 65 -9.65 17.27 -32.11
C LEU A 65 -10.43 17.02 -30.80
N TYR A 66 -9.76 17.03 -29.65
CA TYR A 66 -10.40 16.84 -28.33
C TYR A 66 -11.36 17.99 -28.01
N ARG A 67 -10.95 19.25 -28.21
CA ARG A 67 -11.81 20.44 -28.05
C ARG A 67 -13.01 20.41 -29.00
N GLN A 68 -12.81 19.98 -30.25
CA GLN A 68 -13.88 19.83 -31.24
C GLN A 68 -14.90 18.74 -30.84
N ARG A 69 -14.44 17.65 -30.22
CA ARG A 69 -15.28 16.51 -29.80
C ARG A 69 -15.96 16.71 -28.45
N PHE A 70 -15.33 17.43 -27.53
CA PHE A 70 -15.79 17.63 -26.16
C PHE A 70 -15.81 19.13 -25.77
N PRO A 71 -16.68 19.96 -26.38
CA PRO A 71 -16.68 21.41 -26.19
C PRO A 71 -17.01 21.88 -24.75
N ARG A 72 -17.47 20.98 -23.87
CA ARG A 72 -17.74 21.27 -22.45
C ARG A 72 -16.61 20.87 -21.50
N ARG A 73 -15.57 20.17 -21.97
CA ARG A 73 -14.43 19.77 -21.13
C ARG A 73 -13.29 20.76 -21.33
N HIS A 74 -12.87 21.43 -20.26
CA HIS A 74 -11.70 22.29 -20.28
C HIS A 74 -10.44 21.43 -20.13
N MET A 75 -9.40 21.72 -20.92
CA MET A 75 -8.07 21.14 -20.76
C MET A 75 -7.08 22.25 -20.43
N THR A 76 -6.29 22.02 -19.38
CA THR A 76 -5.35 22.99 -18.81
C THR A 76 -3.96 22.95 -19.46
N ASP A 77 -3.45 21.78 -19.84
CA ASP A 77 -2.13 21.60 -20.46
C ASP A 77 -2.18 20.62 -21.64
N ARG A 78 -1.57 21.02 -22.77
CA ARG A 78 -1.37 20.19 -23.96
C ARG A 78 -0.38 19.05 -23.72
N LYS A 79 0.62 19.23 -22.86
CA LYS A 79 1.59 18.17 -22.52
C LYS A 79 0.93 16.96 -21.84
N MET A 80 -0.30 17.11 -21.36
CA MET A 80 -1.08 16.02 -20.78
C MET A 80 -1.24 14.82 -21.72
N PHE A 81 -1.41 15.06 -23.02
CA PHE A 81 -1.53 13.99 -24.01
C PHE A 81 -0.26 13.13 -24.10
N GLU A 82 0.90 13.78 -24.14
CA GLU A 82 2.23 13.15 -24.15
C GLU A 82 2.46 12.38 -22.83
N ARG A 83 2.19 13.02 -21.67
CA ARG A 83 2.33 12.40 -20.34
C ARG A 83 1.46 11.15 -20.17
N LEU A 84 0.19 11.20 -20.61
CA LEU A 84 -0.74 10.07 -20.55
C LEU A 84 -0.24 8.89 -21.39
N HIS A 85 0.25 9.16 -22.60
CA HIS A 85 0.82 8.14 -23.47
C HIS A 85 2.08 7.53 -22.87
N GLN A 86 3.02 8.36 -22.37
CA GLN A 86 4.24 7.89 -21.72
C GLN A 86 3.94 7.01 -20.49
N CYS A 87 2.99 7.44 -19.64
CA CYS A 87 2.60 6.70 -18.44
C CYS A 87 1.98 5.32 -18.78
N LEU A 88 1.19 5.22 -19.85
CA LEU A 88 0.70 3.93 -20.36
C LEU A 88 1.81 3.05 -20.94
N CYS A 89 2.79 3.63 -21.64
CA CYS A 89 3.92 2.88 -22.20
C CYS A 89 4.88 2.35 -21.11
N GLU A 90 5.18 3.15 -20.09
CA GLU A 90 6.13 2.82 -19.02
C GLU A 90 5.49 2.05 -17.86
N THR A 91 4.37 2.56 -17.34
CA THR A 91 3.72 2.08 -16.10
C THR A 91 2.47 1.24 -16.37
N ARG A 92 1.92 1.29 -17.59
CA ARG A 92 0.66 0.61 -17.99
C ARG A 92 -0.55 0.99 -17.12
N SER A 93 -0.54 2.17 -16.51
CA SER A 93 -1.64 2.69 -15.68
C SER A 93 -1.86 4.18 -15.95
N PHE A 94 -3.01 4.71 -15.53
CA PHE A 94 -3.30 6.15 -15.49
C PHE A 94 -3.04 6.78 -14.11
N VAL A 95 -2.38 6.03 -13.22
CA VAL A 95 -2.17 6.36 -11.81
C VAL A 95 -0.69 6.23 -11.50
N THR A 96 0.02 7.35 -11.52
CA THR A 96 1.34 7.44 -10.89
C THR A 96 1.16 7.16 -9.39
N GLY A 97 1.95 6.24 -8.83
CA GLY A 97 1.82 5.75 -7.46
C GLY A 97 2.15 6.78 -6.38
N MET A 98 1.29 7.80 -6.21
CA MET A 98 1.45 8.87 -5.23
C MET A 98 1.16 8.42 -3.79
N HIS A 99 0.60 7.22 -3.61
CA HIS A 99 0.34 6.62 -2.28
C HIS A 99 1.63 6.30 -1.52
N ASP A 100 2.76 6.13 -2.22
CA ASP A 100 4.07 5.85 -1.63
C ASP A 100 4.93 7.11 -1.42
N THR A 101 4.45 8.28 -1.85
CA THR A 101 5.15 9.58 -1.66
C THR A 101 4.85 10.24 -0.31
N GLY A 102 4.15 9.53 0.59
CA GLY A 102 4.19 9.88 2.01
C GLY A 102 5.62 9.80 2.53
N ARG A 103 6.00 10.69 3.46
CA ARG A 103 7.30 10.63 4.16
C ARG A 103 7.53 9.17 4.59
N GLY A 104 8.58 8.54 4.05
CA GLY A 104 8.93 7.16 4.40
C GLY A 104 8.91 7.01 5.92
N ARG A 105 8.28 5.94 6.43
CA ARG A 105 7.98 5.77 7.87
C ARG A 105 9.25 5.42 8.67
N SER A 106 10.26 6.28 8.59
CA SER A 106 11.60 6.13 9.14
C SER A 106 11.62 6.46 10.63
N VAL A 107 11.00 5.60 11.44
CA VAL A 107 11.22 5.51 12.90
C VAL A 107 11.38 4.04 13.35
N TRP A 108 11.00 3.08 12.50
CA TRP A 108 11.12 1.64 12.79
C TRP A 108 12.54 1.13 12.62
N THR A 109 13.40 1.40 13.60
CA THR A 109 14.58 0.54 13.79
C THR A 109 14.05 -0.86 14.15
N PRO A 110 14.43 -1.95 13.45
CA PRO A 110 13.95 -3.30 13.78
C PRO A 110 14.18 -3.66 15.25
N LYS A 111 15.29 -3.19 15.81
CA LYS A 111 15.61 -3.27 17.25
C LYS A 111 14.52 -2.67 18.15
N ALA A 112 13.95 -1.52 17.81
CA ALA A 112 12.90 -0.90 18.63
C ALA A 112 11.57 -1.67 18.59
N VAL A 113 11.29 -2.39 17.49
CA VAL A 113 10.14 -3.31 17.39
C VAL A 113 10.39 -4.55 18.26
N GLU A 114 11.59 -5.13 18.17
CA GLU A 114 12.02 -6.27 18.98
C GLU A 114 12.01 -5.94 20.49
N ASP A 115 12.59 -4.78 20.88
CA ASP A 115 12.59 -4.28 22.26
C ASP A 115 11.17 -4.03 22.82
N ILE A 116 10.18 -3.75 21.95
CA ILE A 116 8.76 -3.66 22.34
C ILE A 116 8.14 -5.05 22.49
N ARG A 117 8.39 -5.98 21.56
CA ARG A 117 7.85 -7.35 21.59
C ARG A 117 8.34 -8.11 22.81
N GLN A 118 9.66 -8.14 23.04
CA GLN A 118 10.27 -8.86 24.16
C GLN A 118 9.66 -8.44 25.50
N ARG A 119 9.44 -7.12 25.71
CA ARG A 119 8.84 -6.62 26.96
C ARG A 119 7.43 -7.14 27.19
N VAL A 120 6.61 -7.25 26.13
CA VAL A 120 5.23 -7.77 26.22
C VAL A 120 5.23 -9.28 26.44
N GLU A 121 6.19 -10.01 25.88
CA GLU A 121 6.39 -11.45 26.15
C GLU A 121 6.85 -11.69 27.60
N ASP A 122 7.79 -10.89 28.12
CA ASP A 122 8.27 -10.98 29.50
C ASP A 122 7.17 -10.65 30.52
N ARG A 123 6.33 -9.64 30.22
CA ARG A 123 5.29 -9.12 31.10
C ARG A 123 4.07 -8.63 30.31
N ALA A 124 3.08 -9.52 30.14
CA ALA A 124 1.83 -9.22 29.45
C ALA A 124 0.91 -8.18 30.13
N ASP A 125 1.23 -7.74 31.35
CA ASP A 125 0.47 -6.78 32.16
C ASP A 125 0.91 -5.31 32.00
N ILE A 126 2.03 -5.06 31.30
CA ILE A 126 2.63 -3.72 31.22
C ILE A 126 1.78 -2.71 30.45
N SER A 127 1.81 -1.46 30.91
CA SER A 127 1.19 -0.37 30.16
C SER A 127 2.00 0.00 28.92
N THR A 128 1.33 0.38 27.85
CA THR A 128 1.95 0.94 26.64
C THR A 128 2.75 2.23 26.91
N GLN A 129 2.45 2.93 28.01
CA GLN A 129 3.20 4.10 28.46
C GLN A 129 4.51 3.70 29.17
N GLU A 130 4.52 2.62 29.95
CA GLU A 130 5.73 2.04 30.56
C GLU A 130 6.71 1.55 29.47
N ILE A 131 6.19 0.87 28.43
CA ILE A 131 6.96 0.52 27.23
C ILE A 131 7.52 1.79 26.55
N SER A 132 6.69 2.82 26.38
CA SER A 132 7.07 4.08 25.74
C SER A 132 8.26 4.76 26.43
N HIS A 133 8.25 4.83 27.76
CA HIS A 133 9.37 5.36 28.55
C HIS A 133 10.61 4.46 28.47
N ALA A 134 10.44 3.13 28.49
CA ALA A 134 11.56 2.19 28.55
C ALA A 134 12.27 1.96 27.21
N VAL A 135 11.59 2.18 26.08
CA VAL A 135 12.16 2.12 24.71
C VAL A 135 12.47 3.51 24.15
N ASN A 136 12.12 4.59 24.87
CA ASN A 136 12.24 5.99 24.45
C ASN A 136 11.56 6.27 23.09
N VAL A 137 10.35 5.70 22.92
CA VAL A 137 9.54 5.79 21.70
C VAL A 137 8.16 6.31 22.09
N PRO A 138 7.57 7.29 21.40
CA PRO A 138 6.27 7.83 21.77
C PRO A 138 5.16 6.76 21.78
N HIS A 139 4.31 6.79 22.80
CA HIS A 139 3.20 5.85 23.06
C HIS A 139 2.33 5.52 21.83
N SER A 140 2.06 6.49 20.96
CA SER A 140 1.28 6.28 19.72
C SER A 140 1.97 5.38 18.67
N ILE A 141 3.29 5.27 18.75
CA ILE A 141 4.12 4.37 17.92
C ILE A 141 4.08 2.96 18.53
N VAL A 142 4.20 2.83 19.86
CA VAL A 142 4.03 1.55 20.58
C VAL A 142 2.68 0.90 20.25
N TRP A 143 1.57 1.65 20.36
CA TRP A 143 0.23 1.16 19.98
C TRP A 143 0.09 0.70 18.54
N ARG A 144 0.91 1.26 17.63
CA ARG A 144 0.90 0.84 16.23
C ARG A 144 1.69 -0.45 16.04
N VAL A 145 2.87 -0.61 16.66
CA VAL A 145 3.60 -1.89 16.66
C VAL A 145 2.71 -3.01 17.18
N LEU A 146 2.11 -2.82 18.36
CA LEU A 146 1.28 -3.86 18.96
C LEU A 146 0.08 -4.22 18.08
N ARG A 147 -0.53 -3.24 17.40
CA ARG A 147 -1.60 -3.51 16.42
C ARG A 147 -1.10 -4.25 15.18
N ASP A 148 0.04 -3.85 14.63
CA ASP A 148 0.59 -4.42 13.41
C ASP A 148 1.11 -5.86 13.64
N GLU A 149 1.60 -6.17 14.85
CA GLU A 149 1.96 -7.52 15.34
C GLU A 149 0.77 -8.35 15.87
N GLY A 150 -0.45 -7.79 15.90
CA GLY A 150 -1.65 -8.47 16.40
C GLY A 150 -1.73 -8.63 17.94
N LEU A 151 -0.83 -7.99 18.68
CA LEU A 151 -0.80 -7.98 20.15
C LEU A 151 -1.84 -7.00 20.70
N HIS A 152 -2.95 -7.55 21.22
CA HIS A 152 -4.00 -6.78 21.86
C HIS A 152 -3.92 -6.84 23.39
N PRO A 153 -4.30 -5.77 24.13
CA PRO A 153 -4.34 -5.80 25.59
C PRO A 153 -5.24 -6.91 26.11
N TYR A 154 -4.73 -7.71 27.05
CA TYR A 154 -5.52 -8.75 27.71
C TYR A 154 -6.61 -8.14 28.58
N GLN A 155 -7.87 -8.50 28.32
CA GLN A 155 -8.98 -8.10 29.18
C GLN A 155 -9.03 -9.02 30.41
N VAL A 156 -8.58 -8.51 31.56
CA VAL A 156 -8.52 -9.26 32.82
C VAL A 156 -9.93 -9.69 33.25
N GLN A 157 -10.22 -10.99 33.12
CA GLN A 157 -11.45 -11.58 33.64
C GLN A 157 -11.31 -11.86 35.15
N LYS A 158 -12.20 -11.26 35.95
CA LYS A 158 -12.28 -11.54 37.38
C LYS A 158 -13.00 -12.86 37.61
N VAL A 159 -12.24 -13.93 37.86
CA VAL A 159 -12.76 -15.25 38.23
C VAL A 159 -12.76 -15.43 39.75
N GLN A 160 -13.58 -16.37 40.26
CA GLN A 160 -13.58 -16.73 41.68
C GLN A 160 -12.20 -17.26 42.09
N ALA A 161 -11.67 -16.80 43.22
CA ALA A 161 -10.36 -17.22 43.71
C ALA A 161 -10.30 -18.75 43.94
N LEU A 162 -9.40 -19.42 43.23
CA LEU A 162 -9.20 -20.87 43.33
C LEU A 162 -8.19 -21.17 44.44
N ILE A 163 -8.68 -21.39 45.66
CA ILE A 163 -7.87 -21.91 46.77
C ILE A 163 -7.45 -23.37 46.51
N PRO A 164 -6.28 -23.84 46.99
CA PRO A 164 -5.73 -25.16 46.63
C PRO A 164 -6.68 -26.35 46.91
N ILE A 165 -7.46 -26.27 47.99
CA ILE A 165 -8.44 -27.31 48.36
C ILE A 165 -9.56 -27.48 47.31
N ASN A 166 -9.84 -26.46 46.50
CA ASN A 166 -10.85 -26.52 45.45
C ASN A 166 -10.38 -27.27 44.20
N TYR A 167 -9.08 -27.56 44.06
CA TYR A 167 -8.52 -28.08 42.82
C TYR A 167 -8.94 -29.54 42.59
N ALA A 168 -8.72 -30.43 43.56
CA ALA A 168 -9.04 -31.86 43.42
C ALA A 168 -10.55 -32.12 43.19
N PRO A 169 -11.50 -31.54 43.96
CA PRO A 169 -12.94 -31.76 43.71
C PRO A 169 -13.39 -31.27 42.34
N ARG A 170 -12.81 -30.17 41.82
CA ARG A 170 -13.14 -29.65 40.49
C ARG A 170 -12.60 -30.52 39.35
N VAL A 171 -11.41 -31.10 39.52
CA VAL A 171 -10.84 -32.07 38.56
C VAL A 171 -11.68 -33.35 38.51
N GLU A 172 -12.06 -33.90 39.67
CA GLU A 172 -12.92 -35.09 39.73
C GLU A 172 -14.31 -34.82 39.13
N PHE A 173 -14.92 -33.67 39.42
CA PHE A 173 -16.18 -33.25 38.78
C PHE A 173 -16.05 -33.15 37.25
N ALA A 174 -14.97 -32.55 36.74
CA ALA A 174 -14.74 -32.43 35.30
C ALA A 174 -14.49 -33.79 34.63
N ARG A 175 -13.79 -34.71 35.31
CA ARG A 175 -13.58 -36.10 34.85
C ARG A 175 -14.84 -36.95 34.84
N TRP A 176 -15.80 -36.64 35.72
CA TRP A 176 -17.10 -37.31 35.76
C TRP A 176 -18.08 -36.78 34.70
N PHE A 177 -17.92 -35.52 34.29
CA PHE A 177 -18.81 -34.85 33.33
C PHE A 177 -18.45 -35.07 31.85
N LEU A 178 -17.16 -35.36 31.56
CA LEU A 178 -16.63 -35.62 30.21
C LEU A 178 -16.67 -37.11 29.84
#